data_AF-A0A936B615-F1
#
_entry.id   AF-A0A936B615-F1
#
_cell.length_a   1.000
_cell.length_b   1.000
_cell.length_c   1.000
_cell.angle_alpha   90.00
_cell.angle_beta   90.00
_cell.angle_gamma   90.00
#
_symmetry.space_group_name_H-M   'P 1'
#
loop_
_entity.id
_entity.type
_entity.pdbx_description
1 polymer ?
#
loop_
_entity_poly.entity_id
_entity_poly.type
_entity_poly.pdbx_seq_one_letter_code
_entity_poly.pdbx_strand_id
1 'polypeptide(L)'
;MDKYLHKKSFQNVFWFCILFLVVTHMQGQKFSPHSGLQKHFHVASSTSEIEMSISYNEKILFDPYMVTEWENSSWTIQGEDEFFISGQNFEDLRNYIFTIPGAYVVELQINPPNGNPPGNQCTHICFPPRIVLDVKKYKLTFLPESILFSDTILSGVETNGMFLTMDLLFESYDGSTMVFQEMFQTAGIQTSIVGVLPNPVTLTPGVNQIIYPLSGKVMSSNTYISFDFINPVNGLSWSYPLMNPIL
;
A
#
# COMPACT_ATOMS: atom_id res chain seq x y z
N MET A 1 47.77 -10.23 -68.16
CA MET A 1 46.40 -9.71 -68.36
C MET A 1 46.04 -8.84 -67.17
N ASP A 2 46.49 -7.59 -67.29
CA ASP A 2 45.88 -6.32 -66.88
C ASP A 2 45.25 -6.18 -65.48
N LYS A 3 46.05 -5.53 -64.63
CA LYS A 3 45.64 -4.51 -63.65
C LYS A 3 45.21 -3.24 -64.40
N TYR A 4 44.28 -2.46 -63.83
CA TYR A 4 44.04 -0.99 -63.92
C TYR A 4 42.57 -0.73 -63.48
N LEU A 5 42.12 0.33 -62.81
CA LEU A 5 42.61 1.68 -62.54
C LEU A 5 41.82 2.32 -61.36
N HIS A 6 42.54 3.16 -60.61
CA HIS A 6 42.07 4.27 -59.76
C HIS A 6 41.19 5.28 -60.54
N LYS A 7 40.27 6.02 -59.86
CA LYS A 7 40.43 7.42 -59.34
C LYS A 7 39.11 8.21 -59.21
N LYS A 8 38.92 8.81 -58.02
CA LYS A 8 38.24 10.07 -57.60
C LYS A 8 37.35 10.87 -58.60
N SER A 9 36.22 11.43 -58.10
CA SER A 9 36.08 12.87 -57.72
C SER A 9 34.65 13.46 -57.83
N PHE A 10 34.20 14.11 -56.75
CA PHE A 10 33.39 15.35 -56.63
C PHE A 10 31.91 15.50 -57.09
N GLN A 11 31.11 15.95 -56.11
CA GLN A 11 30.05 16.99 -56.10
C GLN A 11 28.81 16.89 -57.02
N ASN A 12 27.63 16.84 -56.38
CA ASN A 12 26.50 17.80 -56.54
C ASN A 12 25.33 17.37 -55.61
N VAL A 13 24.97 18.13 -54.57
CA VAL A 13 24.05 19.30 -54.51
C VAL A 13 22.59 18.89 -54.17
N PHE A 14 22.18 19.34 -52.97
CA PHE A 14 20.82 19.70 -52.50
C PHE A 14 19.70 18.64 -52.49
N TRP A 15 19.16 18.35 -51.29
CA TRP A 15 17.86 18.89 -50.87
C TRP A 15 17.64 18.75 -49.35
N PHE A 16 17.07 19.81 -48.79
CA PHE A 16 16.72 20.04 -47.38
C PHE A 16 15.71 19.01 -46.85
N CYS A 17 15.95 18.47 -45.65
CA CYS A 17 14.87 18.00 -44.79
C CYS A 17 15.04 18.58 -43.38
N ILE A 18 14.02 19.35 -43.02
CA ILE A 18 13.73 20.01 -41.76
C ILE A 18 13.87 19.02 -40.59
N LEU A 19 14.69 19.32 -39.59
CA LEU A 19 14.55 18.74 -38.27
C LEU A 19 14.23 19.86 -37.28
N PHE A 20 12.98 19.83 -36.82
CA PHE A 20 12.46 20.64 -35.74
C PHE A 20 13.29 20.44 -34.48
N LEU A 21 13.90 21.51 -33.99
CA LEU A 21 14.49 21.60 -32.66
C LEU A 21 13.35 21.92 -31.69
N VAL A 22 12.58 20.89 -31.29
CA VAL A 22 11.69 21.01 -30.14
C VAL A 22 12.54 20.73 -28.90
N VAL A 23 13.02 21.80 -28.28
CA VAL A 23 13.45 21.77 -26.88
C VAL A 23 12.17 21.60 -26.05
N THR A 24 11.78 20.35 -25.78
CA THR A 24 10.83 20.11 -24.70
C THR A 24 11.59 20.26 -23.39
N HIS A 25 11.23 21.31 -22.66
CA HIS A 25 11.40 21.40 -21.22
C HIS A 25 10.88 20.09 -20.59
N MET A 26 11.76 19.17 -20.25
CA MET A 26 11.47 18.18 -19.22
C MET A 26 11.48 18.93 -17.90
N GLN A 27 10.35 19.57 -17.57
CA GLN A 27 10.07 19.91 -16.18
C GLN A 27 10.11 18.59 -15.42
N GLY A 28 11.16 18.43 -14.61
CA GLY A 28 11.26 17.34 -13.65
C GLY A 28 10.05 17.41 -12.74
N GLN A 29 9.05 16.57 -13.02
CA GLN A 29 8.08 16.21 -12.01
C GLN A 29 8.88 15.44 -10.96
N LYS A 30 9.17 16.10 -9.84
CA LYS A 30 9.46 15.42 -8.58
C LYS A 30 8.25 14.53 -8.31
N PHE A 31 8.34 13.26 -8.68
CA PHE A 31 7.42 12.25 -8.21
C PHE A 31 7.66 12.14 -6.71
N SER A 32 6.68 12.62 -5.94
CA SER A 32 6.57 12.31 -4.52
C SER A 32 6.36 10.81 -4.40
N PRO A 33 7.13 10.07 -3.58
CA PRO A 33 6.89 8.65 -3.36
C PRO A 33 5.63 8.54 -2.52
N HIS A 34 4.47 8.43 -3.17
CA HIS A 34 3.27 8.00 -2.49
C HIS A 34 3.39 6.49 -2.28
N SER A 35 3.85 6.09 -1.10
CA SER A 35 3.58 4.78 -0.55
C SER A 35 2.05 4.68 -0.34
N GLY A 36 1.37 4.12 -1.33
CA GLY A 36 -0.08 3.95 -1.29
C GLY A 36 -0.44 2.76 -0.41
N LEU A 37 -1.18 3.01 0.66
CA LEU A 37 -1.89 1.96 1.41
C LEU A 37 -3.03 1.48 0.50
N GLN A 38 -2.84 0.39 -0.24
CA GLN A 38 -3.89 -0.15 -1.11
C GLN A 38 -4.78 -1.11 -0.33
N LYS A 39 -5.92 -0.62 0.13
CA LYS A 39 -7.04 -1.47 0.54
C LYS A 39 -7.87 -1.84 -0.69
N HIS A 40 -7.69 -3.05 -1.21
CA HIS A 40 -8.68 -3.64 -2.12
C HIS A 40 -9.78 -4.28 -1.29
N PHE A 41 -10.85 -3.54 -1.02
CA PHE A 41 -12.06 -4.13 -0.46
C PHE A 41 -12.84 -4.83 -1.57
N HIS A 42 -12.80 -6.17 -1.59
CA HIS A 42 -13.82 -6.94 -2.30
C HIS A 42 -15.07 -7.00 -1.42
N VAL A 43 -15.97 -6.02 -1.58
CA VAL A 43 -17.33 -6.13 -1.06
C VAL A 43 -18.08 -7.11 -1.96
N ALA A 44 -18.10 -8.39 -1.56
CA ALA A 44 -19.04 -9.34 -2.14
C ALA A 44 -20.45 -8.87 -1.75
N SER A 45 -21.24 -8.45 -2.73
CA SER A 45 -22.61 -7.99 -2.49
C SER A 45 -23.45 -9.14 -1.92
N SER A 46 -23.86 -9.04 -0.65
CA SER A 46 -25.07 -9.65 -0.05
C SER A 46 -25.04 -9.68 1.50
N THR A 47 -23.95 -9.32 2.17
CA THR A 47 -23.89 -9.37 3.64
C THR A 47 -24.31 -8.05 4.28
N SER A 48 -25.13 -8.11 5.33
CA SER A 48 -25.51 -6.96 6.17
C SER A 48 -24.38 -6.49 7.09
N GLU A 49 -23.21 -7.11 7.00
CA GLU A 49 -22.10 -6.99 7.95
C GLU A 49 -20.75 -7.09 7.22
N ILE A 50 -19.76 -6.31 7.70
CA ILE A 50 -18.34 -6.45 7.37
C ILE A 50 -17.55 -6.66 8.66
N GLU A 51 -16.60 -7.59 8.62
CA GLU A 51 -15.59 -7.76 9.65
C GLU A 51 -14.30 -7.04 9.26
N MET A 52 -13.67 -6.34 10.20
CA MET A 52 -12.37 -5.72 9.98
C MET A 52 -11.57 -5.55 11.25
N SER A 53 -10.26 -5.31 11.10
CA SER A 53 -9.37 -4.98 12.21
C SER A 53 -8.63 -3.67 11.96
N ILE A 54 -8.39 -2.92 13.04
CA ILE A 54 -7.54 -1.72 13.05
C ILE A 54 -6.62 -1.77 14.27
N SER A 55 -5.59 -0.94 14.29
CA SER A 55 -4.79 -0.74 15.50
C SER A 55 -5.46 0.24 16.45
N TYR A 56 -5.14 0.18 17.73
CA TYR A 56 -5.49 1.24 18.67
C TYR A 56 -4.92 2.60 18.20
N ASN A 57 -5.58 3.68 18.61
CA ASN A 57 -5.31 5.04 18.15
C ASN A 57 -5.43 5.22 16.62
N GLU A 58 -6.21 4.37 15.94
CA GLU A 58 -6.57 4.53 14.54
C GLU A 58 -8.06 4.78 14.36
N LYS A 59 -8.41 5.26 13.17
CA LYS A 59 -9.78 5.40 12.68
C LYS A 59 -10.10 4.31 11.67
N ILE A 60 -11.38 4.04 11.45
CA ILE A 60 -11.82 3.21 10.33
C ILE A 60 -11.47 3.95 9.03
N LEU A 61 -10.73 3.29 8.15
CA LEU A 61 -10.45 3.82 6.82
C LEU A 61 -11.60 3.44 5.88
N PHE A 62 -12.46 4.41 5.62
CA PHE A 62 -13.50 4.34 4.60
C PHE A 62 -12.93 4.70 3.23
N ASP A 63 -13.47 4.10 2.17
CA ASP A 63 -13.11 4.47 0.80
C ASP A 63 -13.54 5.94 0.55
N PRO A 64 -12.66 6.81 0.02
CA PRO A 64 -12.99 8.20 -0.26
C PRO A 64 -14.14 8.38 -1.26
N TYR A 65 -14.43 7.37 -2.09
CA TYR A 65 -15.54 7.35 -3.03
C TYR A 65 -16.85 6.82 -2.41
N MET A 66 -16.84 6.39 -1.15
CA MET A 66 -18.09 6.17 -0.41
C MET A 66 -18.79 7.52 -0.22
N VAL A 67 -19.93 7.63 -0.90
CA VAL A 67 -20.65 8.88 -1.15
C VAL A 67 -20.98 9.59 0.18
N THR A 68 -20.68 10.89 0.21
CA THR A 68 -20.87 11.82 1.33
C THR A 68 -22.32 12.26 1.55
N GLU A 69 -23.30 11.65 0.87
CA GLU A 69 -24.73 12.02 0.93
C GLU A 69 -25.44 11.45 2.18
N TRP A 70 -24.71 11.33 3.28
CA TRP A 70 -25.17 10.75 4.54
C TRP A 70 -25.37 11.83 5.62
N GLU A 71 -25.76 13.04 5.20
CA GLU A 71 -26.02 14.16 6.12
C GLU A 71 -27.07 13.80 7.19
N ASN A 72 -28.00 12.89 6.87
CA ASN A 72 -29.03 12.37 7.77
C ASN A 72 -28.72 10.98 8.32
N SER A 73 -27.46 10.56 8.31
CA SER A 73 -27.06 9.30 8.96
C SER A 73 -26.88 9.47 10.45
N SER A 74 -27.20 8.43 11.19
CA SER A 74 -26.81 8.24 12.58
C SER A 74 -25.99 6.97 12.70
N TRP A 75 -25.17 6.91 13.75
CA TRP A 75 -24.34 5.75 14.01
C TRP A 75 -24.24 5.50 15.50
N THR A 76 -23.96 4.24 15.84
CA THR A 76 -23.64 3.81 17.20
C THR A 76 -22.35 3.01 17.16
N ILE A 77 -21.56 3.12 18.22
CA ILE A 77 -20.42 2.26 18.50
C ILE A 77 -20.70 1.63 19.85
N GLN A 78 -20.76 0.31 19.86
CA GLN A 78 -20.89 -0.50 21.06
C GLN A 78 -19.60 -1.30 21.26
N GLY A 79 -19.01 -1.22 22.45
CA GLY A 79 -17.85 -2.01 22.84
C GLY A 79 -18.18 -2.96 23.99
N GLU A 80 -17.14 -3.52 24.59
CA GLU A 80 -17.23 -4.28 25.85
C GLU A 80 -17.55 -3.33 27.05
N ASP A 81 -17.95 -3.91 28.20
CA ASP A 81 -18.17 -3.21 29.48
C ASP A 81 -19.06 -1.95 29.42
N GLU A 82 -20.24 -2.09 28.79
CA GLU A 82 -21.23 -1.01 28.65
C GLU A 82 -20.75 0.22 27.85
N PHE A 83 -19.60 0.13 27.18
CA PHE A 83 -19.15 1.18 26.28
C PHE A 83 -20.17 1.38 25.15
N PHE A 84 -20.76 2.57 25.12
CA PHE A 84 -21.72 2.96 24.10
C PHE A 84 -21.56 4.44 23.79
N ILE A 85 -21.37 4.74 22.51
CA ILE A 85 -21.40 6.11 22.00
C ILE A 85 -22.27 6.14 20.75
N SER A 86 -22.98 7.24 20.56
CA SER A 86 -23.75 7.51 19.35
C SER A 86 -23.38 8.86 18.79
N GLY A 87 -23.55 9.01 17.48
CA GLY A 87 -23.34 10.26 16.79
C GLY A 87 -24.31 10.44 15.64
N GLN A 88 -24.29 11.65 15.11
CA GLN A 88 -24.99 12.03 13.89
C GLN A 88 -23.94 12.32 12.84
N ASN A 89 -24.33 12.28 11.56
CA ASN A 89 -23.49 12.48 10.39
C ASN A 89 -22.34 11.45 10.26
N PHE A 90 -21.97 11.16 9.01
CA PHE A 90 -20.93 10.17 8.74
C PHE A 90 -19.50 10.69 8.96
N GLU A 91 -19.30 12.01 8.89
CA GLU A 91 -17.97 12.62 9.02
C GLU A 91 -17.44 12.50 10.46
N ASP A 92 -18.32 12.56 11.46
CA ASP A 92 -17.96 12.35 12.86
C ASP A 92 -17.48 10.92 13.10
N LEU A 93 -18.17 9.93 12.51
CA LEU A 93 -17.71 8.53 12.56
C LEU A 93 -16.38 8.35 11.83
N ARG A 94 -16.23 8.96 10.64
CA ARG A 94 -15.00 8.90 9.85
C ARG A 94 -13.80 9.43 10.61
N ASN A 95 -14.01 10.40 11.50
CA ASN A 95 -12.95 11.00 12.30
C ASN A 95 -12.85 10.44 13.73
N TYR A 96 -13.72 9.49 14.10
CA TYR A 96 -13.65 8.82 15.40
C TYR A 96 -12.38 7.96 15.51
N ILE A 97 -11.66 8.11 16.63
CA ILE A 97 -10.41 7.39 16.91
C ILE A 97 -10.68 6.37 18.02
N PHE A 98 -10.38 5.11 17.74
CA PHE A 98 -10.54 4.01 18.71
C PHE A 98 -9.28 3.91 19.58
N THR A 99 -9.32 4.47 20.78
CA THR A 99 -8.16 4.55 21.69
C THR A 99 -8.02 3.35 22.62
N ILE A 100 -9.09 2.58 22.81
CA ILE A 100 -9.13 1.41 23.68
C ILE A 100 -9.19 0.15 22.81
N PRO A 101 -8.28 -0.82 23.01
CA PRO A 101 -8.35 -2.12 22.33
C PRO A 101 -9.57 -2.93 22.76
N GLY A 102 -10.12 -3.73 21.85
CA GLY A 102 -11.28 -4.59 22.14
C GLY A 102 -12.15 -4.83 20.91
N ALA A 103 -13.19 -5.63 21.11
CA ALA A 103 -14.22 -5.86 20.10
C ALA A 103 -15.27 -4.74 20.15
N TYR A 104 -15.65 -4.25 18.96
CA TYR A 104 -16.66 -3.23 18.77
C TYR A 104 -17.64 -3.64 17.68
N VAL A 105 -18.88 -3.15 17.81
CA VAL A 105 -19.88 -3.17 16.75
C VAL A 105 -20.21 -1.73 16.41
N VAL A 106 -20.03 -1.37 15.14
CA VAL A 106 -20.46 -0.08 14.60
C VAL A 106 -21.72 -0.31 13.78
N GLU A 107 -22.83 0.32 14.18
CA GLU A 107 -24.07 0.27 13.40
C GLU A 107 -24.31 1.62 12.72
N LEU A 108 -24.68 1.55 11.46
CA LEU A 108 -24.95 2.68 10.58
C LEU A 108 -26.44 2.69 10.25
N GLN A 109 -27.09 3.80 10.58
CA GLN A 109 -28.47 4.07 10.22
C GLN A 109 -28.47 5.17 9.17
N ILE A 110 -28.61 4.76 7.90
CA ILE A 110 -28.63 5.68 6.78
C ILE A 110 -30.09 6.05 6.49
N ASN A 111 -30.45 7.31 6.74
CA ASN A 111 -31.76 7.83 6.34
C ASN A 111 -31.61 8.55 4.98
N PRO A 112 -32.12 7.97 3.88
CA PRO A 112 -32.05 8.63 2.58
C PRO A 112 -32.85 9.95 2.60
N PRO A 113 -32.38 11.01 1.90
CA PRO A 113 -32.99 12.35 1.93
C PRO A 113 -34.49 12.40 1.61
N ASN A 114 -34.99 11.41 0.86
CA ASN A 114 -36.37 11.38 0.36
C ASN A 114 -37.28 10.36 1.04
N GLY A 115 -36.86 9.73 2.14
CA GLY A 115 -37.67 8.75 2.89
C GLY A 115 -38.06 7.47 2.13
N ASN A 116 -37.65 7.33 0.86
CA ASN A 116 -37.84 6.12 0.10
C ASN A 116 -36.83 5.07 0.59
N PRO A 117 -37.25 3.87 1.01
CA PRO A 117 -36.32 2.78 1.22
C PRO A 117 -35.52 2.55 -0.07
N PRO A 118 -34.29 2.02 -0.01
CA PRO A 118 -33.49 1.71 -1.20
C PRO A 118 -34.11 0.50 -1.93
N GLY A 119 -35.26 0.75 -2.56
CA GLY A 119 -35.95 -0.11 -3.50
C GLY A 119 -35.86 0.56 -4.86
N ASN A 120 -35.00 0.00 -5.71
CA ASN A 120 -34.92 0.20 -7.16
C ASN A 120 -34.36 1.52 -7.71
N GLN A 121 -33.82 2.45 -6.89
CA GLN A 121 -33.14 3.65 -7.43
C GLN A 121 -31.76 3.95 -6.85
N CYS A 122 -31.24 3.14 -5.92
CA CYS A 122 -29.83 3.24 -5.52
C CYS A 122 -28.95 2.50 -6.53
N THR A 123 -28.23 3.25 -7.35
CA THR A 123 -27.19 2.73 -8.27
C THR A 123 -25.79 2.76 -7.65
N HIS A 124 -25.67 3.18 -6.39
CA HIS A 124 -24.42 3.35 -5.66
C HIS A 124 -24.20 2.24 -4.62
N ILE A 125 -22.92 2.00 -4.31
CA ILE A 125 -22.44 1.01 -3.35
C ILE A 125 -23.11 1.25 -1.99
N CYS A 126 -24.01 0.36 -1.58
CA CYS A 126 -24.51 0.32 -0.22
C CYS A 126 -23.40 -0.21 0.68
N PHE A 127 -22.83 0.65 1.52
CA PHE A 127 -22.00 0.18 2.62
C PHE A 127 -22.87 -0.62 3.59
N PRO A 128 -22.40 -1.75 4.12
CA PRO A 128 -23.22 -2.56 5.00
C PRO A 128 -23.54 -1.80 6.29
N PRO A 129 -24.76 -1.95 6.81
CA PRO A 129 -25.22 -1.20 7.98
C PRO A 129 -24.52 -1.60 9.28
N ARG A 130 -23.70 -2.66 9.28
CA ARG A 130 -23.01 -3.16 10.47
C ARG A 130 -21.54 -3.46 10.19
N ILE A 131 -20.66 -3.01 11.07
CA ILE A 131 -19.24 -3.32 11.06
C ILE A 131 -18.91 -4.03 12.37
N VAL A 132 -18.34 -5.23 12.30
CA VAL A 132 -17.70 -5.89 13.43
C VAL A 132 -16.22 -5.51 13.37
N LEU A 133 -15.78 -4.75 14.37
CA LEU A 133 -14.46 -4.14 14.42
C LEU A 133 -13.65 -4.74 15.57
N ASP A 134 -12.48 -5.28 15.25
CA ASP A 134 -11.49 -5.70 16.25
C ASP A 134 -10.37 -4.66 16.33
N VAL A 135 -10.32 -3.91 17.44
CA VAL A 135 -9.29 -2.91 17.70
C VAL A 135 -8.13 -3.58 18.43
N LYS A 136 -7.03 -3.76 17.70
CA LYS A 136 -5.83 -4.44 18.20
C LYS A 136 -5.06 -3.55 19.17
N LYS A 137 -4.51 -4.17 20.22
CA LYS A 137 -3.65 -3.49 21.19
C LYS A 137 -2.26 -3.11 20.68
N TYR A 138 -1.89 -3.59 19.50
CA TYR A 138 -0.63 -3.30 18.84
C TYR A 138 -0.87 -2.35 17.69
N LYS A 139 0.16 -1.59 17.35
CA LYS A 139 0.24 -0.80 16.13
C LYS A 139 1.63 -0.99 15.54
N LEU A 140 1.68 -1.31 14.26
CA LEU A 140 2.92 -1.52 13.53
C LEU A 140 2.93 -0.61 12.31
N THR A 141 3.98 0.21 12.20
CA THR A 141 4.18 1.13 11.08
C THR A 141 5.50 0.78 10.40
N PHE A 142 5.43 0.42 9.12
CA PHE A 142 6.61 0.28 8.27
C PHE A 142 7.18 1.67 7.99
N LEU A 143 8.52 1.83 8.03
CA LEU A 143 9.22 3.09 7.73
C LEU A 143 9.93 2.99 6.37
N PRO A 144 9.27 3.30 5.24
CA PRO A 144 9.80 3.10 3.88
C PRO A 144 11.15 3.76 3.64
N GLU A 145 11.34 4.94 4.23
CA GLU A 145 12.53 5.76 4.11
C GLU A 145 13.77 5.12 4.73
N SER A 146 13.58 4.11 5.59
CA SER A 146 14.66 3.36 6.22
C SER A 146 15.11 2.14 5.40
N ILE A 147 14.45 1.84 4.28
CA ILE A 147 14.76 0.65 3.47
C ILE A 147 16.14 0.80 2.84
N LEU A 148 17.02 -0.15 3.17
CA LEU A 148 18.37 -0.25 2.63
C LEU A 148 18.64 -1.66 2.13
N PHE A 149 19.23 -1.76 0.94
CA PHE A 149 19.78 -3.00 0.42
C PHE A 149 21.27 -3.06 0.69
N SER A 150 21.77 -4.22 1.09
CA SER A 150 23.19 -4.44 1.31
C SER A 150 24.03 -4.32 0.03
N ASP A 151 23.41 -4.58 -1.12
CA ASP A 151 24.03 -4.53 -2.44
C ASP A 151 22.97 -4.23 -3.51
N THR A 152 23.41 -3.98 -4.73
CA THR A 152 22.54 -3.73 -5.88
C THR A 152 21.92 -5.03 -6.38
N ILE A 153 20.61 -5.00 -6.64
CA ILE A 153 19.93 -6.13 -7.30
C ILE A 153 20.27 -6.10 -8.79
N LEU A 154 20.90 -7.16 -9.27
CA LEU A 154 21.32 -7.32 -10.66
C LEU A 154 20.41 -8.32 -11.40
N SER A 155 20.16 -8.06 -12.68
CA SER A 155 19.38 -8.94 -13.53
C SER A 155 20.07 -10.29 -13.73
N GLY A 156 19.30 -11.38 -13.58
CA GLY A 156 19.76 -12.76 -13.74
C GLY A 156 20.62 -13.29 -12.59
N VAL A 157 20.92 -12.47 -11.57
CA VAL A 157 21.78 -12.83 -10.44
C VAL A 157 20.93 -13.18 -9.21
N GLU A 158 21.30 -14.27 -8.53
CA GLU A 158 20.67 -14.65 -7.27
C GLU A 158 21.04 -13.66 -6.16
N THR A 159 20.07 -13.30 -5.34
CA THR A 159 20.23 -12.38 -4.20
C THR A 159 20.78 -13.06 -2.94
N ASN A 160 21.26 -14.30 -3.05
CA ASN A 160 21.79 -15.05 -1.92
C ASN A 160 22.98 -14.34 -1.28
N GLY A 161 22.91 -14.10 0.03
CA GLY A 161 23.92 -13.34 0.77
C GLY A 161 23.66 -11.83 0.83
N MET A 162 22.66 -11.33 0.09
CA MET A 162 22.15 -9.97 0.25
C MET A 162 21.13 -9.89 1.39
N PHE A 163 20.95 -8.68 1.92
CA PHE A 163 19.91 -8.39 2.90
C PHE A 163 19.19 -7.08 2.61
N LEU A 164 17.89 -7.02 2.96
CA LEU A 164 17.11 -5.81 3.06
C LEU A 164 16.99 -5.44 4.54
N THR A 165 17.37 -4.23 4.90
CA THR A 165 17.15 -3.67 6.24
C THR A 165 16.00 -2.68 6.19
N MET A 166 15.12 -2.71 7.19
CA MET A 166 14.00 -1.78 7.33
C MET A 166 13.68 -1.59 8.80
N ASP A 167 13.40 -0.37 9.19
CA ASP A 167 12.93 -0.04 10.52
C ASP A 167 11.39 -0.15 10.59
N LEU A 168 10.91 -0.69 11.70
CA LEU A 168 9.51 -0.76 12.07
C LEU A 168 9.30 0.08 13.33
N LEU A 169 8.33 1.00 13.30
CA LEU A 169 7.83 1.63 14.51
C LEU A 169 6.74 0.73 15.10
N PHE A 170 6.99 0.18 16.28
CA PHE A 170 6.05 -0.64 17.03
C PHE A 170 5.55 0.13 18.24
N GLU A 171 4.24 0.18 18.41
CA GLU A 171 3.59 0.76 19.58
C GLU A 171 2.65 -0.28 20.19
N SER A 172 2.54 -0.29 21.53
CA SER A 172 1.60 -1.15 22.24
C SER A 172 0.85 -0.38 23.32
N TYR A 173 -0.45 -0.66 23.44
CA TYR A 173 -1.34 0.02 24.38
C TYR A 173 -0.89 -0.13 25.84
N ASP A 174 -0.40 -1.31 26.20
CA ASP A 174 -0.02 -1.72 27.56
C ASP A 174 1.51 -1.80 27.78
N GLY A 175 2.31 -1.37 26.80
CA GLY A 175 3.78 -1.50 26.83
C GLY A 175 4.30 -2.92 26.61
N SER A 176 3.44 -3.89 26.25
CA SER A 176 3.86 -5.26 25.95
C SER A 176 4.65 -5.38 24.64
N THR A 177 5.38 -6.48 24.50
CA THR A 177 6.16 -6.84 23.31
C THR A 177 5.36 -7.70 22.34
N MET A 178 5.75 -7.74 21.06
CA MET A 178 5.18 -8.62 20.05
C MET A 178 6.24 -9.49 19.40
N VAL A 179 5.95 -10.77 19.15
CA VAL A 179 6.80 -11.63 18.31
C VAL A 179 6.46 -11.36 16.85
N PHE A 180 7.46 -11.04 16.05
CA PHE A 180 7.34 -10.71 14.64
C PHE A 180 8.14 -11.72 13.79
N GLN A 181 7.45 -12.36 12.84
CA GLN A 181 8.05 -13.36 11.96
C GLN A 181 7.43 -13.29 10.56
N GLU A 182 7.16 -12.09 10.08
CA GLU A 182 6.60 -11.90 8.75
C GLU A 182 7.68 -12.00 7.68
N MET A 183 7.28 -12.49 6.51
CA MET A 183 8.06 -12.44 5.28
C MET A 183 7.55 -11.34 4.36
N PHE A 184 8.35 -10.98 3.36
CA PHE A 184 7.85 -10.24 2.20
C PHE A 184 8.14 -11.02 0.92
N GLN A 185 7.40 -10.67 -0.12
CA GLN A 185 7.65 -11.14 -1.48
C GLN A 185 7.60 -9.96 -2.44
N THR A 186 8.32 -10.08 -3.56
CA THR A 186 8.20 -9.08 -4.61
C THR A 186 7.01 -9.34 -5.53
N ALA A 187 6.31 -8.28 -5.91
CA ALA A 187 5.42 -8.27 -7.07
C ALA A 187 6.09 -7.59 -8.25
N GLY A 188 5.79 -8.06 -9.46
CA GLY A 188 6.40 -7.55 -10.70
C GLY A 188 6.60 -8.63 -11.75
N ILE A 189 7.11 -8.24 -12.92
CA ILE A 189 7.35 -9.19 -14.02
C ILE A 189 8.68 -9.91 -13.79
N GLN A 190 8.62 -11.25 -13.81
CA GLN A 190 9.78 -12.15 -13.73
C GLN A 190 10.70 -11.90 -12.52
N THR A 191 10.10 -11.61 -11.37
CA THR A 191 10.78 -11.55 -10.08
C THR A 191 10.36 -12.72 -9.21
N SER A 192 11.29 -13.22 -8.41
CA SER A 192 11.04 -14.25 -7.39
C SER A 192 11.70 -13.90 -6.07
N ILE A 193 12.07 -12.63 -5.86
CA ILE A 193 12.77 -12.22 -4.64
C ILE A 193 11.81 -12.33 -3.44
N VAL A 194 12.28 -12.99 -2.40
CA VAL A 194 11.60 -13.10 -1.11
C VAL A 194 12.56 -12.76 0.02
N GLY A 195 12.04 -12.16 1.08
CA GLY A 195 12.77 -11.91 2.32
C GLY A 195 12.11 -12.68 3.45
N VAL A 196 12.85 -13.58 4.09
CA VAL A 196 12.34 -14.44 5.17
C VAL A 196 13.23 -14.27 6.39
N LEU A 197 12.62 -13.94 7.53
CA LEU A 197 13.37 -13.86 8.78
C LEU A 197 13.85 -15.25 9.22
N PRO A 198 15.13 -15.41 9.54
CA PRO A 198 15.67 -16.71 9.95
C PRO A 198 15.15 -17.14 11.32
N ASN A 199 14.82 -16.18 12.19
CA ASN A 199 14.25 -16.40 13.51
C ASN A 199 13.19 -15.33 13.79
N PRO A 200 12.19 -15.61 14.64
CA PRO A 200 11.28 -14.57 15.14
C PRO A 200 12.05 -13.45 15.84
N VAL A 201 11.63 -12.21 15.60
CA VAL A 201 12.16 -11.00 16.25
C VAL A 201 11.17 -10.55 17.32
N THR A 202 11.66 -10.17 18.50
CA THR A 202 10.82 -9.55 19.52
C THR A 202 10.81 -8.05 19.31
N LEU A 203 9.65 -7.49 18.97
CA LEU A 203 9.44 -6.05 18.89
C LEU A 203 9.18 -5.49 20.28
N THR A 204 9.93 -4.44 20.61
CA THR A 204 9.74 -3.63 21.81
C THR A 204 9.20 -2.26 21.43
N PRO A 205 8.40 -1.59 22.28
CA PRO A 205 7.86 -0.27 21.93
C PRO A 205 8.95 0.70 21.47
N GLY A 206 8.75 1.34 20.32
CA GLY A 206 9.73 2.19 19.65
C GLY A 206 10.15 1.66 18.27
N VAL A 207 11.30 2.14 17.80
CA VAL A 207 11.86 1.77 16.49
C VAL A 207 12.66 0.47 16.62
N ASN A 208 12.34 -0.52 15.81
CA ASN A 208 13.00 -1.83 15.76
C ASN A 208 13.53 -2.06 14.35
N GLN A 209 14.82 -2.31 14.22
CA GLN A 209 15.43 -2.63 12.93
C GLN A 209 15.24 -4.11 12.60
N ILE A 210 14.75 -4.38 11.39
CA ILE A 210 14.54 -5.72 10.85
C ILE A 210 15.49 -5.94 9.68
N ILE A 211 16.16 -7.10 9.67
CA ILE A 211 17.11 -7.49 8.63
C ILE A 211 16.61 -8.77 7.99
N TYR A 212 16.26 -8.69 6.71
CA TYR A 212 15.76 -9.77 5.89
C TYR A 212 16.86 -10.31 4.97
N PRO A 213 17.36 -11.53 5.20
CA PRO A 213 18.10 -12.26 4.18
C PRO A 213 17.25 -12.43 2.92
N LEU A 214 17.85 -12.18 1.77
CA LEU A 214 17.17 -12.28 0.47
C LEU A 214 17.49 -13.61 -0.21
N SER A 215 16.53 -14.08 -1.00
CA SER A 215 16.72 -15.19 -1.94
C SER A 215 15.87 -14.98 -3.18
N GLY A 216 16.25 -15.66 -4.26
CA GLY A 216 15.63 -15.50 -5.58
C GLY A 216 16.29 -14.40 -6.40
N LYS A 217 15.69 -14.07 -7.54
CA LYS A 217 16.27 -13.16 -8.52
C LYS A 217 15.23 -12.44 -9.35
N VAL A 218 15.70 -11.50 -10.15
CA VAL A 218 14.91 -10.84 -11.19
C VAL A 218 15.52 -11.16 -12.54
N MET A 219 14.73 -11.61 -13.50
CA MET A 219 15.26 -12.11 -14.78
C MET A 219 15.50 -11.02 -15.85
N SER A 220 14.90 -9.84 -15.68
CA SER A 220 14.96 -8.75 -16.68
C SER A 220 15.48 -7.47 -16.05
N SER A 221 16.36 -6.75 -16.74
CA SER A 221 16.86 -5.42 -16.32
C SER A 221 15.85 -4.29 -16.58
N ASN A 222 14.82 -4.55 -17.41
CA ASN A 222 13.75 -3.59 -17.71
C ASN A 222 12.43 -4.01 -17.06
N THR A 223 12.44 -4.18 -15.73
CA THR A 223 11.24 -4.51 -14.97
C THR A 223 11.13 -3.63 -13.73
N TYR A 224 9.90 -3.36 -13.33
CA TYR A 224 9.58 -2.72 -12.08
C TYR A 224 9.15 -3.80 -11.10
N ILE A 225 9.77 -3.80 -9.92
CA ILE A 225 9.38 -4.68 -8.82
C ILE A 225 8.95 -3.83 -7.63
N SER A 226 7.94 -4.31 -6.90
CA SER A 226 7.62 -3.80 -5.57
C SER A 226 7.87 -4.87 -4.54
N PHE A 227 8.27 -4.48 -3.33
CA PHE A 227 8.36 -5.36 -2.18
C PHE A 227 7.08 -5.19 -1.36
N ASP A 228 6.30 -6.26 -1.26
CA ASP A 228 5.00 -6.23 -0.61
C ASP A 228 5.12 -6.84 0.79
N PHE A 229 4.78 -6.03 1.79
CA PHE A 229 4.78 -6.36 3.20
C PHE A 229 3.34 -6.43 3.71
N ILE A 230 3.05 -7.40 4.58
CA ILE A 230 1.75 -7.50 5.24
C ILE A 230 1.94 -7.10 6.70
N ASN A 231 1.10 -6.20 7.18
CA ASN A 231 1.02 -5.86 8.59
C ASN A 231 0.29 -6.99 9.34
N PRO A 232 0.96 -7.75 10.22
CA PRO A 232 0.32 -8.87 10.91
C PRO A 232 -0.69 -8.42 11.97
N VAL A 233 -0.70 -7.14 12.34
CA VAL A 233 -1.63 -6.60 13.33
C VAL A 233 -3.02 -6.43 12.72
N ASN A 234 -3.11 -5.75 11.57
CA ASN A 234 -4.38 -5.34 10.97
C ASN A 234 -4.60 -5.90 9.55
N GLY A 235 -3.68 -6.73 9.04
CA GLY A 235 -3.76 -7.38 7.73
C GLY A 235 -3.50 -6.43 6.55
N LEU A 236 -3.14 -5.17 6.78
CA LEU A 236 -2.95 -4.20 5.70
C LEU A 236 -1.66 -4.46 4.95
N SER A 237 -1.74 -4.43 3.62
CA SER A 237 -0.56 -4.51 2.76
C SER A 237 0.09 -3.15 2.58
N TRP A 238 1.41 -3.17 2.45
CA TRP A 238 2.22 -2.02 2.13
C TRP A 238 3.25 -2.42 1.06
N SER A 239 3.41 -1.59 0.03
CA SER A 239 4.29 -1.89 -1.10
C SER A 239 5.39 -0.84 -1.25
N TYR A 240 6.63 -1.30 -1.36
CA TYR A 240 7.79 -0.46 -1.69
C TYR A 240 8.19 -0.66 -3.16
N PRO A 241 7.91 0.28 -4.07
CA PRO A 241 8.39 0.19 -5.43
C PRO A 241 9.90 0.44 -5.49
N LEU A 242 10.65 -0.48 -6.11
CA LEU A 242 12.05 -0.24 -6.44
C LEU A 242 12.09 0.71 -7.65
N MET A 243 12.40 1.98 -7.39
CA MET A 243 12.35 3.02 -8.42
C MET A 243 13.61 3.08 -9.28
N ASN A 244 14.71 2.45 -8.86
CA ASN A 244 15.92 2.37 -9.66
C ASN A 244 15.84 1.19 -10.62
N PRO A 245 16.28 1.35 -11.90
CA PRO A 245 16.33 0.25 -12.83
C PRO A 245 17.24 -0.86 -12.29
N ILE A 246 16.79 -2.10 -12.46
CA ILE A 246 17.57 -3.28 -12.16
C ILE A 246 18.71 -3.32 -13.19
N LEU A 247 19.95 -3.33 -12.71
CA LEU A 247 21.13 -3.26 -13.58
C LEU A 247 21.40 -4.59 -14.30
#